data_AF-A0A812YBX7-F1
#
_entry.id   AF-A0A812YBX7-F1
#
_cell.length_a   1.000
_cell.length_b   1.000
_cell.length_c   1.000
_cell.angle_alpha   90.00
_cell.angle_beta   90.00
_cell.angle_gamma   90.00
#
_symmetry.space_group_name_H-M   'P 1'
#
loop_
_entity.id
_entity.type
_entity.pdbx_description
1 polymer ?
#
loop_
_entity_poly.entity_id
_entity_poly.type
_entity_poly.pdbx_seq_one_letter_code
_entity_poly.pdbx_strand_id
1 'polypeptide(L)'
;MGVPVRVPRKDADYRLGISQDCKTLELHVGAETGQRQQVRMPLSQVVDISFGASQDSLVLRFSDVLCREAMELSFLDEDQRLQVALTLKVLRARLQ
;
A
#
# COMPACT_ATOMS: atom_id res chain seq x y z
N MET A 1 -10.05 -8.89 3.85
CA MET A 1 -10.68 -7.90 2.94
C MET A 1 -9.78 -6.68 2.91
N GLY A 2 -9.30 -6.26 1.73
CA GLY A 2 -8.40 -5.11 1.57
C GLY A 2 -9.12 -3.87 1.02
N VAL A 3 -8.54 -2.69 1.25
CA VAL A 3 -8.98 -1.39 0.74
C VAL A 3 -8.71 -1.32 -0.75
N PRO A 4 -9.68 -0.98 -1.60
CA PRO A 4 -9.44 -0.80 -3.04
C PRO A 4 -8.48 0.38 -3.26
N VAL A 5 -7.48 0.17 -4.11
CA VAL A 5 -6.51 1.20 -4.49
C VAL A 5 -6.24 1.13 -5.98
N ARG A 6 -5.82 2.24 -6.60
CA ARG A 6 -5.26 2.26 -7.95
C ARG A 6 -3.76 2.49 -7.86
N VAL A 7 -3.01 1.84 -8.74
CA VAL A 7 -1.58 2.07 -8.91
C VAL A 7 -1.38 2.78 -10.25
N PRO A 8 -0.73 3.95 -10.29
CA PRO A 8 -0.51 4.67 -11.54
C PRO A 8 0.16 3.77 -12.59
N ARG A 9 -0.27 3.92 -13.85
CA ARG A 9 0.22 3.15 -15.01
C ARG A 9 -0.10 1.66 -15.00
N LYS A 10 -1.01 1.19 -14.13
CA LYS A 10 -1.50 -0.19 -14.12
C LYS A 10 -3.02 -0.22 -14.22
N ASP A 11 -3.53 -0.74 -15.34
CA ASP A 11 -4.95 -1.05 -15.51
C ASP A 11 -5.26 -2.41 -14.89
N ALA A 12 -5.32 -2.45 -13.56
CA ALA A 12 -5.82 -3.61 -12.82
C ALA A 12 -6.46 -3.17 -11.50
N ASP A 13 -7.39 -3.99 -11.00
CA ASP A 13 -8.03 -3.75 -9.71
C ASP A 13 -7.11 -4.20 -8.58
N TYR A 14 -6.56 -3.24 -7.84
CA TYR A 14 -5.70 -3.54 -6.69
C TYR A 14 -6.47 -3.42 -5.37
N ARG A 15 -6.13 -4.27 -4.42
CA ARG A 15 -6.58 -4.16 -3.03
C ARG A 15 -5.40 -4.18 -2.08
N LEU A 16 -5.29 -3.14 -1.27
CA LEU A 16 -4.31 -3.02 -0.21
C LEU A 16 -4.84 -3.70 1.06
N GLY A 17 -4.09 -4.68 1.56
CA GLY A 17 -4.36 -5.38 2.81
C GLY A 17 -3.16 -5.33 3.73
N ILE A 18 -3.39 -5.71 4.98
CA ILE A 18 -2.36 -5.92 5.99
C ILE A 18 -2.48 -7.38 6.44
N SER A 19 -1.36 -8.08 6.56
CA SER A 19 -1.32 -9.46 7.05
C SER A 19 -1.84 -9.55 8.50
N GLN A 20 -2.29 -10.73 8.92
CA GLN A 20 -2.87 -10.93 10.25
C GLN A 20 -1.90 -10.61 11.40
N ASP A 21 -0.61 -10.84 11.20
CA ASP A 21 0.45 -10.48 12.17
C ASP A 21 0.76 -8.97 12.20
N CYS A 22 0.10 -8.17 11.35
CA CYS A 22 0.28 -6.74 11.19
C CYS A 22 1.71 -6.32 10.81
N LYS A 23 2.50 -7.22 10.20
CA LYS A 23 3.90 -6.96 9.81
C LYS A 23 4.10 -6.79 8.32
N THR A 24 3.14 -7.20 7.50
CA THR A 24 3.28 -7.23 6.04
C THR A 24 2.15 -6.44 5.39
N LEU A 25 2.53 -5.52 4.51
CA LEU A 25 1.63 -4.87 3.56
C LEU A 25 1.44 -5.78 2.36
N GLU A 26 0.19 -6.00 1.97
CA GLU A 26 -0.16 -6.91 0.89
C GLU A 26 -0.95 -6.17 -0.18
N LEU A 27 -0.44 -6.16 -1.41
CA LEU A 27 -1.15 -5.61 -2.55
C LEU A 27 -1.63 -6.77 -3.42
N HIS A 28 -2.94 -7.00 -3.40
CA HIS A 28 -3.61 -8.05 -4.15
C HIS A 28 -4.09 -7.50 -5.48
N VAL A 29 -3.80 -8.20 -6.57
CA VAL A 29 -4.33 -7.87 -7.91
C VAL A 29 -5.53 -8.77 -8.19
N GLY A 30 -6.68 -8.16 -8.45
CA GLY A 30 -7.87 -8.85 -8.94
C GLY A 30 -7.57 -9.42 -10.32
N ALA A 31 -7.64 -10.74 -10.45
CA ALA A 31 -7.56 -11.41 -11.73
C ALA A 31 -8.95 -11.90 -12.12
N GLU A 32 -9.50 -11.35 -13.21
CA GLU A 32 -10.58 -11.96 -13.98
C GLU A 32 -10.18 -13.36 -14.50
N THR A 33 -8.88 -13.69 -14.48
CA THR A 33 -8.29 -14.89 -15.12
C THR A 33 -7.69 -15.92 -14.16
N GLY A 34 -8.03 -15.88 -12.86
CA GLY A 34 -7.75 -16.97 -11.92
C GLY A 34 -6.33 -17.03 -11.33
N GLN A 35 -5.37 -16.20 -11.78
CA GLN A 35 -4.07 -16.04 -11.11
C GLN A 35 -4.06 -14.77 -10.24
N ARG A 36 -4.36 -14.92 -8.95
CA ARG A 36 -4.18 -13.84 -7.97
C ARG A 36 -2.69 -13.55 -7.79
N GLN A 37 -2.22 -12.47 -8.41
CA GLN A 37 -0.89 -11.95 -8.10
C GLN A 37 -0.96 -11.16 -6.78
N GLN A 38 -0.08 -11.49 -5.84
CA GLN A 38 0.02 -10.83 -4.55
C GLN A 38 1.44 -10.31 -4.39
N VAL A 39 1.56 -9.01 -4.18
CA VAL A 39 2.83 -8.39 -3.78
C VAL A 39 2.83 -8.24 -2.28
N ARG A 40 3.85 -8.77 -1.61
CA ARG A 40 4.01 -8.69 -0.16
C ARG A 40 5.23 -7.83 0.17
N MET A 41 5.07 -6.87 1.05
CA MET A 41 6.10 -5.90 1.44
C MET A 41 6.13 -5.82 2.96
N PRO A 42 7.26 -6.17 3.62
CA PRO A 42 7.36 -6.01 5.07
C PRO A 42 7.25 -4.54 5.46
N LEU A 43 6.42 -4.23 6.46
CA LEU A 43 6.23 -2.86 6.95
C LEU A 43 7.50 -2.26 7.54
N SER A 44 8.42 -3.11 8.05
CA SER A 44 9.75 -2.68 8.51
C SER A 44 10.62 -2.09 7.39
N GLN A 45 10.31 -2.39 6.13
CA GLN A 45 11.03 -1.87 4.97
C GLN A 45 10.33 -0.63 4.36
N VAL A 46 9.19 -0.19 4.90
CA VAL A 46 8.58 1.09 4.55
C VAL A 46 9.29 2.17 5.35
N VAL A 47 10.02 3.05 4.67
CA VAL A 47 10.82 4.10 5.33
C VAL A 47 10.06 5.42 5.46
N ASP A 48 9.11 5.67 4.58
CA ASP A 48 8.29 6.87 4.60
C ASP A 48 6.89 6.65 4.00
N ILE A 49 5.93 7.38 4.56
CA ILE A 49 4.51 7.38 4.18
C ILE A 49 4.10 8.85 4.08
N SER A 50 3.97 9.35 2.86
CA SER A 50 3.71 10.76 2.56
C SER A 50 2.49 10.94 1.66
N PHE A 51 1.84 12.09 1.75
CA PHE A 51 0.77 12.43 0.80
C PHE A 51 1.38 12.79 -0.55
N GLY A 52 0.79 12.28 -1.63
CA GLY A 52 1.25 12.54 -2.99
C GLY A 52 0.75 13.89 -3.54
N ALA A 53 0.85 14.04 -4.86
CA ALA A 53 0.51 15.30 -5.53
C ALA A 53 -1.00 15.57 -5.60
N SER A 54 -1.83 14.52 -5.56
CA SER A 54 -3.29 14.62 -5.56
C SER A 54 -3.88 14.39 -4.16
N GLN A 55 -5.08 14.94 -3.92
CA GLN A 55 -5.78 14.84 -2.64
C GLN A 55 -6.17 13.39 -2.26
N ASP A 56 -6.19 12.48 -3.23
CA ASP A 56 -6.51 11.06 -3.08
C ASP A 56 -5.28 10.16 -3.14
N SER A 57 -4.06 10.70 -3.15
CA SER A 57 -2.82 9.92 -3.31
C SER A 57 -1.99 9.77 -2.02
N LEU A 58 -1.42 8.58 -1.84
CA LEU A 58 -0.42 8.26 -0.82
C LEU A 58 0.81 7.65 -1.49
N VAL A 59 1.99 8.14 -1.12
CA VAL A 59 3.27 7.64 -1.61
C VAL A 59 3.97 6.86 -0.51
N LEU A 60 4.25 5.59 -0.80
CA LEU A 60 5.04 4.69 0.04
C LEU A 60 6.46 4.64 -0.49
N ARG A 61 7.44 4.99 0.34
CA ARG A 61 8.86 4.82 0.02
C ARG A 61 9.42 3.65 0.80
N PHE A 62 10.27 2.88 0.13
CA PHE A 62 10.86 1.67 0.68
C PHE A 62 12.35 1.85 0.92
N SER A 63 12.91 1.02 1.79
CA SER A 63 14.36 0.93 1.98
C SER A 63 15.03 0.42 0.70
N ASP A 64 16.32 0.75 0.55
CA ASP A 64 17.13 0.27 -0.57
C ASP A 64 17.24 -1.27 -0.59
N VAL A 65 17.05 -1.93 0.56
CA VAL A 65 17.05 -3.40 0.68
C VAL A 65 15.93 -4.05 -0.13
N LEU A 66 14.78 -3.37 -0.28
CA LEU A 66 13.67 -3.88 -1.09
C LEU A 66 13.90 -3.68 -2.60
N CYS A 67 14.93 -2.93 -3.02
CA CYS A 67 15.23 -2.58 -4.42
C CYS A 67 13.97 -2.19 -5.20
N ARG A 68 13.10 -1.37 -4.58
CA ARG A 68 11.78 -1.04 -5.11
C ARG A 68 11.58 0.46 -5.16
N GLU A 69 11.09 0.93 -6.31
CA GLU A 69 10.70 2.32 -6.49
C GLU A 69 9.56 2.71 -5.55
N ALA A 70 9.47 4.01 -5.27
CA ALA A 70 8.35 4.56 -4.52
C ALA A 70 7.02 4.16 -5.19
N MET A 71 6.07 3.73 -4.38
CA MET A 71 4.76 3.31 -4.84
C MET A 71 3.73 4.37 -4.50
N GLU A 72 3.11 4.94 -5.53
CA GLU A 72 1.96 5.80 -5.38
C GLU A 72 0.68 4.98 -5.44
N LEU A 73 -0.22 5.24 -4.49
CA LEU A 73 -1.53 4.60 -4.34
C LEU A 73 -2.59 5.69 -4.40
N SER A 74 -3.58 5.54 -5.28
CA SER A 74 -4.75 6.41 -5.32
C SER A 74 -5.94 5.71 -4.66
N PHE A 75 -6.67 6.45 -3.84
CA PHE A 75 -7.82 5.98 -3.07
C PHE A 75 -9.12 6.52 -3.67
N LEU A 76 -10.26 5.96 -3.25
CA LEU A 76 -11.56 6.44 -3.70
C LEU A 76 -11.86 7.86 -3.19
N ASP A 77 -11.47 8.12 -1.95
CA ASP A 77 -11.77 9.35 -1.23
C ASP A 77 -10.67 9.68 -0.21
N GLU A 78 -10.72 10.91 0.30
CA GLU A 78 -9.75 11.42 1.27
C GLU A 78 -9.80 10.67 2.60
N ASP A 79 -10.98 10.28 3.08
CA ASP A 79 -11.16 9.60 4.36
C ASP A 79 -10.45 8.24 4.34
N GLN A 80 -10.61 7.45 3.27
CA GLN A 80 -9.91 6.18 3.08
C GLN A 80 -8.39 6.39 3.03
N ARG A 81 -7.94 7.41 2.29
CA ARG A 81 -6.51 7.76 2.23
C ARG A 81 -5.96 8.08 3.62
N LEU A 82 -6.65 8.91 4.40
CA LEU A 82 -6.23 9.31 5.75
C LEU A 82 -6.23 8.12 6.72
N GLN A 83 -7.27 7.29 6.70
CA GLN A 83 -7.37 6.09 7.54
C GLN A 83 -6.22 5.11 7.24
N VAL A 84 -5.90 4.89 5.97
CA VAL A 84 -4.79 4.02 5.57
C VAL A 84 -3.45 4.65 5.96
N ALA A 85 -3.24 5.94 5.69
CA ALA A 85 -2.01 6.64 6.07
C ALA A 85 -1.75 6.55 7.59
N LEU A 86 -2.78 6.80 8.40
CA LEU A 86 -2.70 6.70 9.86
C LEU A 86 -2.39 5.27 10.30
N THR A 87 -3.13 4.29 9.75
CA THR A 87 -2.92 2.87 10.07
C THR A 87 -1.48 2.45 9.79
N LEU A 88 -0.95 2.76 8.61
CA LEU A 88 0.42 2.41 8.24
C LEU A 88 1.46 3.11 9.12
N LYS A 89 1.24 4.38 9.48
CA LYS A 89 2.13 5.11 10.40
C LYS A 89 2.14 4.48 11.79
N VAL A 90 0.98 4.12 12.34
CA VAL A 90 0.88 3.44 13.64
C VAL A 90 1.55 2.07 13.61
N LEU A 91 1.29 1.27 12.57
CA LEU A 91 1.89 -0.05 12.46
C LEU A 91 3.41 0.02 12.31
N ARG A 92 3.93 0.95 11.51
CA ARG A 92 5.36 1.18 11.38
C ARG A 92 6.00 1.58 12.71
N ALA A 93 5.38 2.51 13.45
CA ALA A 93 5.89 2.96 14.74
C ALA A 93 5.98 1.83 15.79
N ARG A 94 5.19 0.75 15.66
CA ARG A 94 5.27 -0.43 16.54
C ARG A 94 6.41 -1.39 16.18
N LEU A 95 7.01 -1.24 15.00
CA LEU A 95 8.09 -2.10 14.52
C LEU A 95 9.48 -1.47 14.71
N GLN A 96 9.52 -0.22 15.17
CA GLN A 96 10.73 0.51 15.58
C GLN A 96 11.00 0.25 17.06
#